data_AF-A0A7K4MAL4-F1
#
_entry.id   AF-A0A7K4MAL4-F1
#
_cell.length_a   1.000
_cell.length_b   1.000
_cell.length_c   1.000
_cell.angle_alpha   90.00
_cell.angle_beta   90.00
_cell.angle_gamma   90.00
#
_symmetry.space_group_name_H-M   'P 1'
#
loop_
_entity.id
_entity.type
_entity.pdbx_description
1 polymer ?
#
loop_
_entity_poly.entity_id
_entity_poly.type
_entity_poly.pdbx_seq_one_letter_code
_entity_poly.pdbx_strand_id
1 'polypeptide(L)'
;MGIESFNKAFMKASEELSIKNNNDFNAYSLHDHSQDDRYISSSNFKGFWGSRITFILQSIVLGLRSDIVIIGHVNLAIIGRVIKMYKKDIKVIHVAHGIEVWSKLPITQKWRIKCADNILAVSNFTKQKLVDVQSIDLHMLH
;
A
#
# COMPACT_ATOMS: atom_id res chain seq x y z
N MET A 1 7.48 -10.74 -10.86
CA MET A 1 6.91 -9.74 -11.82
C MET A 1 7.29 -8.32 -11.38
N GLY A 2 7.16 -7.30 -12.24
CA GLY A 2 7.64 -5.93 -11.92
C GLY A 2 7.07 -5.32 -10.62
N ILE A 3 5.78 -5.49 -10.36
CA ILE A 3 5.11 -5.02 -9.11
C ILE A 3 5.67 -5.71 -7.86
N GLU A 4 5.91 -7.02 -7.95
CA GLU A 4 6.51 -7.83 -6.88
C GLU A 4 7.95 -7.39 -6.58
N SER A 5 8.76 -7.17 -7.62
CA SER A 5 10.13 -6.66 -7.49
C SER A 5 10.18 -5.25 -6.88
N PHE A 6 9.24 -4.37 -7.27
CA PHE A 6 9.08 -3.07 -6.61
C PHE A 6 8.72 -3.24 -5.13
N ASN A 7 7.69 -4.02 -4.81
CA ASN A 7 7.23 -4.18 -3.43
C ASN A 7 8.31 -4.80 -2.53
N LYS A 8 9.13 -5.74 -3.04
CA LYS A 8 10.31 -6.26 -2.33
C LYS A 8 11.36 -5.18 -2.06
N ALA A 9 11.72 -4.38 -3.06
CA ALA A 9 12.65 -3.25 -2.87
C ALA A 9 12.08 -2.17 -1.91
N PHE A 10 10.78 -1.92 -1.96
CA PHE A 10 10.08 -0.96 -1.10
C PHE A 10 10.02 -1.42 0.36
N MET A 11 9.75 -2.70 0.62
CA MET A 11 9.82 -3.29 1.97
C MET A 11 11.24 -3.14 2.55
N LYS A 12 12.28 -3.41 1.76
CA LYS A 12 13.67 -3.25 2.19
C LYS A 12 14.00 -1.82 2.59
N ALA A 13 13.72 -0.85 1.71
CA ALA A 13 13.96 0.56 2.01
C ALA A 13 13.14 1.04 3.23
N SER A 14 11.95 0.47 3.45
CA SER A 14 11.12 0.80 4.62
C SER A 14 11.69 0.24 5.92
N GLU A 15 12.21 -1.00 5.94
CA GLU A 15 12.87 -1.59 7.10
C GLU A 15 14.21 -0.90 7.41
N GLU A 16 15.05 -0.64 6.41
CA GLU A 16 16.30 0.11 6.57
C GLU A 16 16.04 1.51 7.15
N LEU A 17 14.97 2.18 6.73
CA LEU A 17 14.53 3.46 7.30
C LEU A 17 13.89 3.32 8.70
N SER A 18 13.23 2.21 9.02
CA SER A 18 12.64 2.01 10.35
C SER A 18 13.73 1.80 11.39
N ILE A 19 14.71 0.94 11.10
CA ILE A 19 15.90 0.71 11.92
C ILE A 19 16.68 2.02 12.11
N LYS A 20 16.96 2.75 11.03
CA LYS A 20 17.71 4.02 11.07
C LYS A 20 17.04 5.10 11.93
N ASN A 21 15.72 5.15 11.93
CA ASN A 21 14.95 6.19 12.62
C ASN A 21 14.38 5.71 13.98
N ASN A 22 14.67 4.48 14.42
CA ASN A 22 14.10 3.83 15.60
C ASN A 22 12.55 3.86 15.60
N ASN A 23 11.96 3.44 14.47
CA ASN A 23 10.52 3.31 14.27
C ASN A 23 10.13 1.84 14.00
N ASP A 24 8.92 1.46 14.40
CA ASP A 24 8.34 0.16 14.05
C ASP A 24 8.01 0.07 12.55
N PHE A 25 8.26 -1.09 11.94
CA PHE A 25 7.80 -1.41 10.60
C PHE A 25 7.27 -2.84 10.53
N ASN A 26 6.18 -3.04 9.78
CA ASN A 26 5.52 -4.33 9.60
C ASN A 26 4.99 -4.41 8.16
N ALA A 27 5.31 -5.47 7.43
CA ALA A 27 4.85 -5.71 6.06
C ALA A 27 4.07 -7.03 5.96
N TYR A 28 2.80 -6.94 5.56
CA TYR A 28 1.93 -8.10 5.37
C TYR A 28 1.74 -8.37 3.87
N SER A 29 1.92 -9.62 3.44
CA SER A 29 1.69 -10.05 2.06
C SER A 29 0.59 -11.12 1.98
N LEU A 30 -0.35 -10.91 1.07
CA LEU A 30 -1.47 -11.82 0.87
C LEU A 30 -1.02 -13.19 0.34
N HIS A 31 -0.11 -13.21 -0.64
CA HIS A 31 0.20 -14.41 -1.43
C HIS A 31 1.48 -15.11 -1.02
N ASP A 32 2.45 -14.39 -0.45
CA ASP A 32 3.68 -14.99 0.06
C ASP A 32 3.38 -15.84 1.31
N HIS A 33 4.28 -16.78 1.59
CA HIS A 33 4.19 -17.72 2.72
C HIS A 33 5.28 -17.41 3.74
N SER A 34 6.54 -17.54 3.32
CA SER A 34 7.71 -16.98 4.01
C SER A 34 8.08 -15.61 3.43
N GLN A 35 9.04 -14.95 4.07
CA GLN A 35 9.71 -13.77 3.52
C GLN A 35 10.76 -14.12 2.45
N ASP A 36 11.44 -13.09 1.97
CA ASP A 36 12.66 -13.15 1.16
C ASP A 36 13.76 -12.38 1.91
N ASP A 37 14.67 -13.09 2.59
CA ASP A 37 15.61 -12.52 3.59
C ASP A 37 16.55 -11.43 3.03
N ARG A 38 16.62 -11.32 1.70
CA ARG A 38 17.37 -10.26 1.00
C ARG A 38 16.70 -8.89 1.13
N TYR A 39 15.43 -8.85 1.54
CA TYR A 39 14.57 -7.67 1.50
C TYR A 39 13.84 -7.34 2.81
N ILE A 40 13.67 -8.26 3.76
CA ILE A 40 13.03 -7.97 5.06
C ILE A 40 13.40 -9.01 6.14
N SER A 41 13.35 -8.63 7.41
CA SER A 41 13.51 -9.51 8.58
C SER A 41 12.20 -10.18 9.05
N SER A 42 12.31 -11.37 9.64
CA SER A 42 11.15 -12.23 9.94
C SER A 42 10.31 -11.75 11.12
N SER A 43 10.85 -10.88 11.96
CA SER A 43 10.13 -10.07 12.94
C SER A 43 9.16 -9.07 12.31
N ASN A 44 9.47 -8.58 11.11
CA ASN A 44 8.75 -7.49 10.45
C ASN A 44 7.87 -7.95 9.27
N PHE A 45 7.90 -9.24 8.90
CA PHE A 45 7.14 -9.78 7.78
C PHE A 45 6.04 -10.76 8.18
N LYS A 46 4.92 -10.77 7.45
CA LYS A 46 3.91 -11.83 7.55
C LYS A 46 3.30 -12.22 6.20
N GLY A 47 3.55 -13.47 5.80
CA GLY A 47 2.89 -14.12 4.67
C GLY A 47 1.55 -14.76 5.06
N PHE A 48 0.54 -14.64 4.20
CA PHE A 48 -0.82 -15.14 4.43
C PHE A 48 -1.25 -16.26 3.47
N TRP A 49 -0.36 -16.74 2.58
CA TRP A 49 -0.56 -17.97 1.80
C TRP A 49 -1.86 -18.01 0.98
N GLY A 50 -2.34 -16.84 0.52
CA GLY A 50 -3.59 -16.65 -0.21
C GLY A 50 -4.84 -16.44 0.66
N SER A 51 -4.74 -16.48 1.99
CA SER A 51 -5.87 -16.41 2.93
C SER A 51 -6.47 -14.99 3.06
N ARG A 52 -7.25 -14.59 2.05
CA ARG A 52 -7.81 -13.22 1.89
C ARG A 52 -8.51 -12.67 3.13
N ILE A 53 -9.31 -13.48 3.82
CA ILE A 53 -10.10 -13.02 4.98
C ILE A 53 -9.18 -12.73 6.17
N THR A 54 -8.25 -13.64 6.49
CA THR A 54 -7.32 -13.44 7.60
C THR A 54 -6.33 -12.31 7.32
N PHE A 55 -5.86 -12.18 6.07
CA PHE A 55 -5.06 -11.05 5.60
C PHE A 55 -5.77 -9.70 5.80
N ILE A 56 -7.02 -9.55 5.32
CA ILE A 56 -7.79 -8.31 5.46
C ILE A 56 -8.01 -7.98 6.94
N LEU A 57 -8.48 -8.93 7.74
CA LEU A 57 -8.78 -8.71 9.16
C LEU A 57 -7.53 -8.32 9.96
N GLN A 58 -6.42 -9.04 9.79
CA GLN A 58 -5.19 -8.74 10.54
C GLN A 58 -4.52 -7.45 10.05
N SER A 59 -4.60 -7.13 8.74
CA SER A 59 -4.12 -5.84 8.22
C SER A 59 -4.92 -4.65 8.78
N ILE A 60 -6.23 -4.81 8.99
CA ILE A 60 -7.06 -3.80 9.66
C ILE A 60 -6.68 -3.68 11.14
N VAL A 61 -6.55 -4.79 11.87
CA VAL A 61 -6.20 -4.79 13.31
C VAL A 61 -4.82 -4.19 13.56
N LEU A 62 -3.82 -4.50 12.72
CA LEU A 62 -2.50 -3.89 12.77
C LEU A 62 -2.57 -2.41 12.38
N GLY A 63 -3.17 -2.10 11.23
CA GLY A 63 -3.24 -0.74 10.70
C GLY A 63 -3.97 0.25 11.62
N LEU A 64 -4.96 -0.19 12.41
CA LEU A 64 -5.59 0.64 13.43
C LEU A 64 -4.65 1.03 14.58
N ARG A 65 -3.57 0.28 14.80
CA ARG A 65 -2.51 0.57 15.77
C ARG A 65 -1.36 1.38 15.16
N SER A 66 -1.17 1.33 13.85
CA SER A 66 -0.19 2.12 13.10
C SER A 66 -0.64 3.57 12.86
N ASP A 67 0.30 4.49 12.67
CA ASP A 67 0.01 5.90 12.33
C ASP A 67 0.09 6.18 10.82
N ILE A 68 0.83 5.34 10.09
CA ILE A 68 0.90 5.34 8.64
C ILE A 68 0.58 3.92 8.13
N VAL A 69 -0.29 3.81 7.14
CA VAL A 69 -0.59 2.56 6.43
C VAL A 69 -0.28 2.75 4.95
N ILE A 70 0.65 1.94 4.43
CA ILE A 70 1.08 1.99 3.03
C ILE A 70 0.49 0.80 2.26
N ILE A 71 -0.18 1.07 1.14
CA ILE A 71 -0.97 0.11 0.38
C ILE A 71 -0.32 -0.12 -0.98
N GLY A 72 0.43 -1.21 -1.10
CA GLY A 72 1.26 -1.56 -2.27
C GLY A 72 0.54 -2.09 -3.51
N HIS A 73 -0.79 -1.92 -3.65
CA HIS A 73 -1.61 -2.33 -4.82
C HIS A 73 -3.05 -1.75 -4.71
N VAL A 74 -3.64 -1.28 -5.81
CA VAL A 74 -5.01 -0.71 -5.84
C VAL A 74 -6.09 -1.65 -5.29
N ASN A 75 -5.94 -2.96 -5.48
CA ASN A 75 -6.93 -3.94 -5.05
C ASN A 75 -7.05 -4.03 -3.52
N LEU A 76 -5.96 -3.71 -2.80
CA LEU A 76 -5.91 -3.72 -1.34
C LEU A 76 -6.50 -2.45 -0.70
N ALA A 77 -6.90 -1.45 -1.51
CA ALA A 77 -7.40 -0.16 -1.05
C ALA A 77 -8.67 -0.21 -0.16
N ILE A 78 -9.36 -1.36 -0.10
CA ILE A 78 -10.47 -1.55 0.85
C ILE A 78 -9.98 -1.55 2.30
N ILE A 79 -8.74 -2.01 2.56
CA ILE A 79 -8.15 -2.07 3.90
C ILE A 79 -7.97 -0.66 4.46
N GLY A 80 -7.28 0.23 3.72
CA GLY A 80 -7.10 1.64 4.12
C GLY A 80 -8.44 2.37 4.30
N ARG A 81 -9.41 2.12 3.41
CA ARG A 81 -10.75 2.70 3.51
C ARG A 81 -11.46 2.30 4.81
N VAL A 82 -11.39 1.02 5.20
CA VAL A 82 -12.00 0.52 6.43
C VAL A 82 -11.25 1.02 7.67
N ILE A 83 -9.92 1.02 7.68
CA ILE A 83 -9.13 1.55 8.80
C ILE A 83 -9.49 3.03 9.05
N LYS A 84 -9.55 3.84 7.99
CA LYS A 84 -9.85 5.29 8.06
C LYS A 84 -11.32 5.61 8.43
N MET A 85 -12.22 4.63 8.41
CA MET A 85 -13.56 4.77 9.00
C MET A 85 -13.53 4.74 10.54
N TYR A 86 -12.53 4.10 11.15
CA TYR A 86 -12.41 3.95 12.60
C TYR A 86 -11.31 4.84 13.22
N LYS A 87 -10.13 4.95 12.59
CA LYS A 87 -9.05 5.90 12.96
C LYS A 87 -8.97 6.97 11.87
N LYS A 88 -9.64 8.12 12.07
CA LYS A 88 -9.76 9.16 11.03
C LYS A 88 -8.42 9.85 10.72
N ASP A 89 -7.60 10.03 11.74
CA ASP A 89 -6.34 10.78 11.71
C ASP A 89 -5.14 9.94 11.19
N ILE A 90 -5.39 8.71 10.74
CA ILE A 90 -4.37 7.85 10.17
C ILE A 90 -3.96 8.30 8.76
N LYS A 91 -2.66 8.30 8.49
CA LYS A 91 -2.13 8.59 7.15
C LYS A 91 -2.19 7.33 6.28
N VAL A 92 -3.03 7.34 5.25
CA VAL A 92 -3.14 6.27 4.27
C VAL A 92 -2.41 6.67 2.99
N ILE A 93 -1.39 5.90 2.63
CA ILE A 93 -0.56 6.12 1.44
C ILE A 93 -0.80 4.97 0.45
N HIS A 94 -1.07 5.27 -0.81
CA HIS A 94 -1.22 4.24 -1.85
C HIS A 94 -0.04 4.27 -2.81
N VAL A 95 0.47 3.09 -3.19
CA VAL A 95 1.37 2.95 -4.34
C VAL A 95 0.53 2.66 -5.57
N ALA A 96 0.65 3.51 -6.59
CA ALA A 96 -0.03 3.34 -7.86
C ALA A 96 0.94 2.75 -8.90
N HIS A 97 0.78 1.46 -9.19
CA HIS A 97 1.51 0.79 -10.26
C HIS A 97 0.85 1.07 -11.62
N GLY A 98 1.66 1.37 -12.64
CA GLY A 98 1.19 1.96 -13.90
C GLY A 98 -0.06 1.30 -14.50
N ILE A 99 0.03 0.01 -14.83
CA ILE A 99 -1.03 -0.74 -15.54
C ILE A 99 -2.39 -0.72 -14.83
N GLU A 100 -2.42 -0.51 -13.51
CA GLU A 100 -3.66 -0.46 -12.71
C GLU A 100 -4.46 0.83 -12.92
N VAL A 101 -3.78 1.91 -13.33
CA VAL A 101 -4.34 3.28 -13.32
C VAL A 101 -4.27 3.98 -14.68
N TRP A 102 -3.75 3.33 -15.71
CA TRP A 102 -3.71 3.87 -17.08
C TRP A 102 -5.07 3.83 -17.82
N SER A 103 -6.04 3.03 -17.34
CA SER A 103 -7.40 2.92 -17.90
C SER A 103 -8.46 3.42 -16.91
N LYS A 104 -9.67 3.77 -17.39
CA LYS A 104 -10.73 4.33 -16.51
C LYS A 104 -11.14 3.31 -15.44
N LEU A 105 -10.82 3.61 -14.18
CA LEU A 105 -11.19 2.75 -13.07
C LEU A 105 -12.71 2.74 -12.83
N PRO A 106 -13.30 1.57 -12.49
CA PRO A 106 -14.68 1.49 -11.99
C PRO A 106 -14.92 2.42 -10.80
N ILE A 107 -16.15 2.91 -10.65
CA ILE A 107 -16.55 3.83 -9.57
C ILE A 107 -16.16 3.28 -8.19
N THR A 108 -16.34 1.98 -7.98
CA THR A 108 -15.98 1.29 -6.73
C THR A 108 -14.47 1.24 -6.45
N GLN A 109 -13.62 1.32 -7.48
CA GLN A 109 -12.17 1.44 -7.31
C GLN A 109 -11.76 2.89 -7.04
N LYS A 110 -12.32 3.86 -7.79
CA LYS A 110 -12.10 5.30 -7.53
C LYS A 110 -12.49 5.68 -6.09
N TRP A 111 -13.62 5.18 -5.59
CA TRP A 111 -14.07 5.39 -4.20
C TRP A 111 -13.11 4.83 -3.15
N ARG A 112 -12.44 3.69 -3.41
CA ARG A 112 -11.43 3.14 -2.50
C ARG A 112 -10.14 3.96 -2.52
N ILE A 113 -9.67 4.39 -3.68
CA ILE A 113 -8.45 5.21 -3.81
C ILE A 113 -8.63 6.58 -3.12
N LYS A 114 -9.81 7.21 -3.25
CA LYS A 114 -10.11 8.53 -2.63
C LYS A 114 -10.22 8.51 -1.09
N CYS A 115 -9.64 7.52 -0.39
CA CYS A 115 -9.34 7.61 1.04
C CYS A 115 -7.86 7.85 1.35
N ALA A 116 -6.99 7.72 0.33
CA ALA A 116 -5.60 8.12 0.39
C ALA A 116 -5.46 9.59 0.82
N ASP A 117 -4.45 9.89 1.63
CA ASP A 117 -3.92 11.24 1.79
C ASP A 117 -2.91 11.53 0.68
N ASN A 118 -2.04 10.54 0.41
CA ASN A 118 -0.98 10.61 -0.58
C ASN A 118 -1.03 9.37 -1.49
N ILE A 119 -0.72 9.55 -2.77
CA ILE A 119 -0.53 8.49 -3.74
C ILE A 119 0.87 8.64 -4.33
N LEU A 120 1.70 7.61 -4.15
CA LEU A 120 3.03 7.50 -4.73
C LEU A 120 2.90 6.93 -6.14
N ALA A 121 3.30 7.70 -7.15
CA ALA A 121 3.28 7.24 -8.53
C ALA A 121 4.64 6.64 -8.91
N VAL A 122 4.67 5.38 -9.37
CA VAL A 122 5.94 4.70 -9.74
C VAL A 122 6.67 5.32 -10.95
N SER A 123 6.06 6.31 -11.62
CA SER A 123 6.70 7.13 -12.67
C SER A 123 5.89 8.39 -12.96
N ASN A 124 6.53 9.43 -13.52
CA ASN A 124 5.85 10.65 -13.99
C ASN A 124 4.76 10.35 -15.03
N PHE A 125 4.92 9.32 -15.87
CA PHE A 125 3.87 8.86 -16.78
C PHE A 125 2.64 8.33 -16.02
N THR A 126 2.86 7.56 -14.95
CA THR A 126 1.78 7.08 -14.08
C THR A 126 1.12 8.22 -13.33
N LYS A 127 1.90 9.22 -12.86
CA LYS A 127 1.41 10.46 -12.25
C LYS A 127 0.47 11.22 -13.20
N GLN A 128 0.87 11.40 -14.46
CA GLN A 128 0.03 12.05 -15.46
C GLN A 128 -1.28 11.26 -15.71
N LYS A 129 -1.23 9.92 -15.81
CA LYS A 129 -2.44 9.10 -15.97
C LYS A 129 -3.39 9.12 -14.77
N LEU A 130 -2.89 9.31 -13.55
CA LEU A 130 -3.73 9.52 -12.36
C LEU A 130 -4.54 10.83 -12.47
N VAL A 131 -3.93 11.89 -13.01
CA VAL A 131 -4.65 13.15 -13.33
C VAL A 131 -5.63 12.92 -14.49
N ASP A 132 -5.12 12.59 -15.68
CA ASP A 132 -5.89 12.52 -16.94
C ASP A 132 -7.11 11.57 -16.88
N VAL A 133 -6.92 10.39 -16.28
CA VAL A 133 -7.86 9.26 -16.40
C VAL A 133 -8.67 9.07 -15.11
N GLN A 134 -8.06 9.32 -13.95
CA GLN A 134 -8.72 9.11 -12.66
C GLN A 134 -9.37 10.37 -12.10
N SER A 135 -8.92 11.57 -12.51
CA SER A 135 -9.33 12.86 -11.93
C SER A 135 -9.01 12.91 -10.43
N ILE A 136 -7.71 12.69 -10.15
CA ILE A 136 -7.08 12.83 -8.84
C ILE A 136 -6.30 14.13 -8.82
N ASP A 137 -6.43 14.87 -7.72
CA ASP A 137 -5.81 16.18 -7.57
C ASP A 137 -4.30 16.09 -7.42
N LEU A 138 -3.56 16.95 -8.12
CA LEU A 138 -2.08 16.96 -8.15
C LEU A 138 -1.44 17.06 -6.75
N HIS A 139 -2.13 17.68 -5.77
CA HIS A 139 -1.61 17.81 -4.41
C HIS A 139 -1.53 16.48 -3.64
N MET A 140 -2.30 15.46 -4.04
CA MET A 140 -2.23 14.11 -3.47
C MET A 140 -1.12 13.27 -4.12
N LEU A 141 -0.58 13.70 -5.27
CA LEU A 141 0.32 12.90 -6.09
C LEU A 141 1.79 13.24 -5.83
N HIS A 142 2.54 12.28 -5.32
CA HIS A 142 4.00 12.33 -5.21
C HIS A 142 4.63 11.47 -6.31
#